data_AF-A0A173TPV9-F1
#
_entry.id   AF-A0A173TPV9-F1
#
_cell.length_a   1.000
_cell.length_b   1.000
_cell.length_c   1.000
_cell.angle_alpha   90.00
_cell.angle_beta   90.00
_cell.angle_gamma   90.00
#
_symmetry.space_group_name_H-M   'P 1'
#
loop_
_entity.id
_entity.type
_entity.pdbx_description
1 polymer ?
#
loop_
_entity_poly.entity_id
_entity_poly.type
_entity_poly.pdbx_seq_one_letter_code
_entity_poly.pdbx_strand_id
1 'polypeptide(L)'
;MYQLTEKGKEKIGEFLKECRRKREFLLNTGRDTAKKTIFPREEDILYDINSGNHFETNVWNIGDRYYSSKWHITDHYTGVIILKDIEDFESIPFVSEDPECKRMANVLFNMSLDMDFDASADSYKKELNSLEEQIQGVKNSSLYYVLMDIVENNYSGMENSKVDYDGNIVK
;
A
#
# COMPACT_ATOMS: atom_id res chain seq x y z
N MET A 1 1.05 -2.40 -5.38
CA MET A 1 -0.18 -1.86 -6.01
C MET A 1 -1.25 -1.69 -4.92
N TYR A 2 -2.15 -0.72 -5.05
CA TYR A 2 -3.20 -0.39 -4.09
C TYR A 2 -4.59 -0.64 -4.70
N GLN A 3 -5.55 -0.94 -3.83
CA GLN A 3 -6.98 -1.01 -4.14
C GLN A 3 -7.77 -0.12 -3.18
N LEU A 4 -8.93 0.37 -3.64
CA LEU A 4 -9.85 1.13 -2.82
C LEU A 4 -10.69 0.18 -1.95
N THR A 5 -10.86 0.54 -0.68
CA THR A 5 -11.86 -0.11 0.18
C THR A 5 -13.26 0.41 -0.17
N GLU A 6 -14.31 -0.24 0.32
CA GLU A 6 -15.68 0.26 0.13
C GLU A 6 -15.88 1.66 0.71
N LYS A 7 -15.23 1.97 1.84
CA LYS A 7 -15.22 3.32 2.41
C LYS A 7 -14.53 4.32 1.49
N GLY A 8 -13.38 3.96 0.93
CA GLY A 8 -12.68 4.82 -0.02
C GLY A 8 -13.50 5.11 -1.27
N LYS A 9 -14.18 4.09 -1.81
CA LYS A 9 -15.09 4.25 -2.96
C LYS A 9 -16.25 5.18 -2.62
N GLU A 10 -16.87 5.03 -1.46
CA GLU A 10 -17.94 5.92 -1.00
C GLU A 10 -17.46 7.37 -0.91
N LYS A 11 -16.32 7.59 -0.26
CA LYS A 11 -15.70 8.91 -0.08
C LYS A 11 -15.30 9.57 -1.39
N ILE A 12 -14.74 8.80 -2.32
CA ILE A 12 -14.49 9.27 -3.70
C ILE A 12 -15.81 9.62 -4.38
N GLY A 13 -16.84 8.77 -4.26
CA GLY A 13 -18.16 9.01 -4.81
C GLY A 13 -18.78 10.32 -4.32
N GLU A 14 -18.69 10.60 -3.02
CA GLU A 14 -19.14 11.88 -2.42
C GLU A 14 -18.34 13.06 -2.96
N PHE A 15 -17.02 12.95 -2.99
CA PHE A 15 -16.13 13.98 -3.55
C PHE A 15 -16.48 14.32 -5.01
N LEU A 16 -16.71 13.29 -5.85
CA LEU A 16 -17.09 13.48 -7.24
C LEU A 16 -18.48 14.11 -7.38
N LYS A 17 -19.45 13.74 -6.54
CA LYS A 17 -20.78 14.38 -6.51
C LYS A 17 -20.67 15.87 -6.14
N GLU A 18 -19.87 16.20 -5.12
CA GLU A 18 -19.64 17.58 -4.71
C GLU A 18 -19.00 18.41 -5.83
N CYS A 19 -17.98 17.85 -6.50
CA CYS A 19 -17.31 18.51 -7.61
C CYS A 19 -18.28 18.79 -8.77
N ARG A 20 -19.21 17.87 -9.09
CA ARG A 20 -20.25 18.09 -10.12
C ARG A 20 -21.22 19.18 -9.71
N ARG A 21 -21.73 19.09 -8.47
CA ARG A 21 -22.70 20.06 -7.92
C ARG A 21 -22.12 21.47 -7.89
N LYS A 22 -20.86 21.63 -7.49
CA LYS A 22 -20.18 22.93 -7.48
C LYS A 22 -20.00 23.49 -8.88
N ARG A 23 -19.65 22.63 -9.85
CA ARG A 23 -19.55 23.05 -11.24
C ARG A 23 -20.89 23.48 -11.83
N GLU A 24 -21.95 22.70 -11.63
CA GLU A 24 -23.31 23.05 -12.07
C GLU A 24 -23.75 24.39 -11.48
N PHE A 25 -23.44 24.65 -10.20
CA PHE A 25 -23.69 25.93 -9.57
C PHE A 25 -22.93 27.10 -10.24
N LEU A 26 -21.65 26.90 -10.58
CA LEU A 26 -20.85 27.93 -11.27
C LEU A 26 -21.35 28.18 -12.70
N LEU A 27 -21.78 27.14 -13.42
CA LEU A 27 -22.40 27.25 -14.74
C LEU A 27 -23.72 28.02 -14.67
N ASN A 28 -24.59 27.67 -13.72
CA ASN A 28 -25.89 28.32 -13.54
C ASN A 28 -25.77 29.80 -13.12
N THR A 29 -24.67 30.17 -12.45
CA THR A 29 -24.40 31.55 -12.06
C THR A 29 -23.63 32.35 -13.11
N GLY A 30 -23.30 31.73 -14.26
CA GLY A 30 -22.55 32.37 -15.35
C GLY A 30 -21.11 32.71 -14.98
N ARG A 31 -20.53 32.05 -13.98
CA ARG A 31 -19.18 32.32 -13.45
C ARG A 31 -18.12 31.31 -13.89
N ASP A 32 -18.54 30.17 -14.45
CA ASP A 32 -17.58 29.22 -15.02
C ASP A 32 -17.03 29.75 -16.34
N THR A 33 -15.78 30.22 -16.32
CA THR A 33 -15.06 30.68 -17.53
C THR A 33 -14.05 29.66 -18.03
N ALA A 34 -14.05 28.44 -17.48
CA ALA A 34 -13.11 27.40 -17.84
C ALA A 34 -13.32 26.94 -19.30
N LYS A 35 -12.30 27.14 -20.14
CA LYS A 35 -12.29 26.67 -21.54
C LYS A 35 -12.21 25.15 -21.67
N LYS A 36 -11.59 24.49 -20.70
CA LYS A 36 -11.46 23.04 -20.60
C LYS A 36 -11.46 22.65 -19.13
N THR A 37 -12.24 21.62 -18.81
CA THR A 37 -12.29 21.04 -17.47
C THR A 37 -11.87 19.59 -17.54
N ILE A 38 -10.99 19.18 -16.63
CA ILE A 38 -10.64 17.79 -16.41
C ILE A 38 -11.32 17.39 -15.11
N PHE A 39 -12.32 16.53 -15.22
CA PHE A 39 -13.03 16.02 -14.06
C PHE A 39 -12.38 14.71 -13.62
N PRO A 40 -11.96 14.58 -12.35
CA PRO A 40 -11.37 13.34 -11.87
C PRO A 40 -12.37 12.20 -12.01
N ARG A 41 -11.86 11.03 -12.38
CA ARG A 41 -12.54 9.75 -12.22
C ARG A 41 -11.93 8.99 -11.06
N GLU A 42 -12.66 7.99 -10.58
CA GLU A 42 -12.13 7.06 -9.57
C GLU A 42 -10.83 6.41 -10.05
N GLU A 43 -10.77 6.01 -11.32
CA GLU A 43 -9.58 5.45 -11.97
C GLU A 43 -8.38 6.42 -11.95
N ASP A 44 -8.61 7.71 -12.18
CA ASP A 44 -7.54 8.73 -12.17
C ASP A 44 -6.96 8.87 -10.75
N ILE A 45 -7.82 8.87 -9.74
CA ILE A 45 -7.42 8.95 -8.33
C ILE A 45 -6.66 7.69 -7.92
N LEU A 46 -7.15 6.50 -8.31
CA LEU A 46 -6.47 5.25 -8.00
C LEU A 46 -5.13 5.12 -8.73
N TYR A 47 -5.02 5.62 -9.96
CA TYR A 47 -3.75 5.70 -10.68
C TYR A 47 -2.76 6.60 -9.94
N ASP A 48 -3.21 7.77 -9.47
CA ASP A 48 -2.37 8.70 -8.72
C ASP A 48 -1.87 8.09 -7.40
N ILE A 49 -2.74 7.41 -6.65
CA ILE A 49 -2.36 6.62 -5.46
C ILE A 49 -1.30 5.56 -5.81
N ASN A 50 -1.49 4.85 -6.92
CA ASN A 50 -0.56 3.80 -7.36
C ASN A 50 0.78 4.34 -7.86
N SER A 51 0.83 5.60 -8.29
CA SER A 51 2.07 6.25 -8.73
C SER A 51 3.04 6.55 -7.57
N GLY A 52 2.58 6.45 -6.31
CA GLY A 52 3.40 6.83 -5.15
C GLY A 52 3.47 8.33 -4.92
N ASN A 53 2.75 9.13 -5.70
CA ASN A 53 2.71 10.59 -5.55
C ASN A 53 1.71 11.00 -4.46
N HIS A 54 1.88 12.21 -3.93
CA HIS A 54 0.90 12.86 -3.04
C HIS A 54 0.60 12.12 -1.73
N PHE A 55 1.48 11.20 -1.31
CA PHE A 55 1.46 10.65 0.03
C PHE A 55 2.09 11.65 1.01
N GLU A 56 1.36 11.90 2.07
CA GLU A 56 1.82 12.66 3.21
C GLU A 56 1.77 11.76 4.45
N THR A 57 2.74 11.96 5.34
CA THR A 57 2.76 11.36 6.68
C THR A 57 2.46 12.46 7.69
N ASN A 58 1.54 12.19 8.61
CA ASN A 58 1.30 13.10 9.70
C ASN A 58 2.56 13.18 10.59
N VAL A 59 3.21 14.34 10.65
CA VAL A 59 4.45 14.55 11.42
C VAL A 59 4.25 14.26 12.92
N TRP A 60 3.00 14.36 13.41
CA TRP A 60 2.65 14.08 14.79
C TRP A 60 2.24 12.62 15.06
N ASN A 61 2.06 11.81 14.01
CA ASN A 61 1.66 10.41 14.14
C ASN A 61 2.34 9.58 13.03
N ILE A 62 3.50 9.01 13.36
CA ILE A 62 4.43 8.34 12.43
C ILE A 62 3.77 7.17 11.65
N GLY A 63 2.62 6.66 12.09
CA GLY A 63 1.85 5.62 11.43
C GLY A 63 0.71 6.08 10.50
N ASP A 64 0.29 7.34 10.54
CA ASP A 64 -0.85 7.82 9.75
C ASP A 64 -0.39 8.33 8.38
N ARG A 65 -0.26 7.42 7.41
CA ARG A 65 -0.06 7.77 6.00
C ARG A 65 -1.41 8.07 5.34
N TYR A 66 -1.48 9.15 4.58
CA TYR A 66 -2.66 9.49 3.79
C TYR A 66 -2.26 10.01 2.41
N TYR A 67 -3.14 9.81 1.44
CA TYR A 67 -3.07 10.41 0.13
C TYR A 67 -3.85 11.73 0.14
N SER A 68 -3.24 12.81 -0.35
CA SER A 68 -3.83 14.15 -0.38
C SER A 68 -3.57 14.81 -1.73
N SER A 69 -4.61 14.94 -2.56
CA SER A 69 -4.49 15.50 -3.90
C SER A 69 -5.51 16.60 -4.16
N LYS A 70 -5.08 17.60 -4.94
CA LYS A 70 -5.86 18.79 -5.30
C LYS A 70 -6.26 18.72 -6.76
N TRP A 71 -7.55 18.83 -7.03
CA TRP A 71 -8.13 18.74 -8.38
C TRP A 71 -8.73 20.07 -8.79
N HIS A 72 -8.15 20.68 -9.82
CA HIS A 72 -8.64 21.94 -10.39
C HIS A 72 -9.86 21.70 -11.30
N ILE A 73 -11.05 21.62 -10.69
CA ILE A 73 -12.31 21.35 -11.38
C ILE A 73 -12.69 22.52 -12.29
N THR A 74 -12.58 23.75 -11.80
CA THR A 74 -12.74 24.95 -12.62
C THR A 74 -11.68 25.97 -12.22
N ASP A 75 -11.58 27.06 -12.99
CA ASP A 75 -10.79 28.24 -12.64
C ASP A 75 -11.23 28.92 -11.33
N HIS A 76 -12.44 28.61 -10.85
CA HIS A 76 -13.01 29.16 -9.62
C HIS A 76 -13.22 28.12 -8.51
N TYR A 77 -12.87 26.84 -8.74
CA TYR A 77 -13.06 25.79 -7.75
C TYR A 77 -11.98 24.70 -7.87
N THR A 78 -11.27 24.49 -6.75
CA THR A 78 -10.34 23.38 -6.56
C THR A 78 -10.91 22.46 -5.49
N GLY A 79 -11.16 21.21 -5.84
CA GLY A 79 -11.53 20.15 -4.90
C GLY A 79 -10.28 19.56 -4.25
N VAL A 80 -10.36 19.20 -2.97
CA VAL A 80 -9.29 18.47 -2.28
C VAL A 80 -9.87 17.17 -1.78
N ILE A 81 -9.17 16.07 -2.05
CA ILE A 81 -9.52 14.75 -1.54
C ILE A 81 -8.40 14.25 -0.63
N ILE A 82 -8.78 13.73 0.54
CA ILE A 82 -7.87 13.12 1.51
C ILE A 82 -8.37 11.70 1.75
N LEU A 83 -7.52 10.72 1.47
CA LEU A 83 -7.79 9.30 1.69
C LEU A 83 -6.75 8.75 2.66
N LYS A 84 -7.16 7.95 3.64
CA LYS A 84 -6.25 7.34 4.61
C LYS A 84 -5.84 5.94 4.17
N ASP A 85 -4.57 5.61 4.39
CA ASP A 85 -4.07 4.25 4.22
C ASP A 85 -4.78 3.31 5.20
N ILE A 86 -4.98 2.05 4.79
CA ILE A 86 -5.72 0.98 5.48
C ILE A 86 -7.24 1.24 5.60
N GLU A 87 -7.68 2.48 5.81
CA GLU A 87 -9.10 2.81 5.94
C GLU A 87 -9.80 3.01 4.59
N ASP A 88 -9.27 3.90 3.75
CA ASP A 88 -9.87 4.29 2.47
C ASP A 88 -9.25 3.53 1.29
N PHE A 89 -7.98 3.17 1.39
CA PHE A 89 -7.31 2.32 0.41
C PHE A 89 -6.29 1.43 1.11
N GLU A 90 -6.00 0.28 0.52
CA GLU A 90 -5.08 -0.70 1.09
C GLU A 90 -4.16 -1.26 0.01
N SER A 91 -2.96 -1.69 0.41
CA SER A 91 -2.06 -2.39 -0.49
C SER A 91 -2.68 -3.73 -0.88
N ILE A 92 -2.76 -3.99 -2.18
CA ILE A 92 -3.13 -5.31 -2.69
C ILE A 92 -2.06 -6.29 -2.21
N PRO A 93 -2.45 -7.39 -1.53
CA PRO A 93 -1.51 -8.46 -1.23
C PRO A 93 -0.92 -8.96 -2.54
N PHE A 94 0.40 -8.89 -2.67
CA PHE A 94 1.06 -9.66 -3.71
C PHE A 94 0.89 -11.13 -3.29
N VAL A 95 0.21 -11.90 -4.12
CA VAL A 95 0.08 -13.34 -3.91
C VAL A 95 0.92 -13.98 -4.99
N SER A 96 2.15 -14.35 -4.64
CA SER A 96 2.91 -15.31 -5.42
C SER A 96 2.07 -16.58 -5.55
N GLU A 97 1.89 -17.06 -6.77
CA GLU A 97 1.37 -18.42 -6.99
C GLU A 97 2.35 -19.49 -6.50
N ASP A 98 3.62 -19.11 -6.29
CA ASP A 98 4.67 -19.96 -5.77
C ASP A 98 4.82 -19.80 -4.24
N PRO A 99 4.46 -20.81 -3.44
CA PRO A 99 4.62 -20.80 -1.99
C PRO A 99 6.07 -20.61 -1.54
N GLU A 100 7.06 -20.99 -2.37
CA GLU A 100 8.47 -20.84 -2.02
C GLU A 100 8.90 -19.37 -2.02
N CYS A 101 8.49 -18.58 -3.02
CA CYS A 101 8.81 -17.15 -3.06
C CYS A 101 8.23 -16.42 -1.85
N LYS A 102 7.00 -16.78 -1.44
CA LYS A 102 6.38 -16.25 -0.21
C LYS A 102 7.14 -16.65 1.05
N ARG A 103 7.56 -17.91 1.15
CA ARG A 103 8.39 -18.39 2.27
C ARG A 103 9.72 -17.64 2.34
N MET A 104 10.41 -17.49 1.22
CA MET A 104 11.68 -16.77 1.14
C MET A 104 11.52 -15.31 1.56
N ALA A 105 10.48 -14.63 1.06
CA ALA A 105 10.18 -13.25 1.42
C ALA A 105 10.00 -13.10 2.94
N ASN A 106 9.18 -13.96 3.55
CA ASN A 106 8.96 -13.95 5.00
C ASN A 106 10.25 -14.14 5.79
N VAL A 107 11.05 -15.16 5.43
CA VAL A 107 12.32 -15.46 6.13
C VAL A 107 13.30 -14.29 6.01
N LEU A 108 13.54 -13.81 4.80
CA LEU A 108 14.50 -12.72 4.55
C LEU A 108 14.04 -11.40 5.19
N PHE A 109 12.73 -11.13 5.18
CA PHE A 109 12.16 -9.95 5.81
C PHE A 109 12.32 -9.99 7.33
N ASN A 110 11.99 -11.12 7.96
CA ASN A 110 12.15 -11.29 9.41
C ASN A 110 13.64 -11.22 9.82
N MET A 111 14.54 -11.82 9.02
CA MET A 111 15.99 -11.67 9.22
C MET A 111 16.45 -10.21 9.16
N SER A 112 15.87 -9.40 8.27
CA SER A 112 16.23 -7.98 8.14
C SER A 112 15.79 -7.14 9.34
N LEU A 113 14.76 -7.58 10.06
CA LEU A 113 14.18 -6.90 11.21
C LEU A 113 14.65 -7.46 12.55
N ASP A 114 15.47 -8.52 12.55
CA ASP A 114 15.88 -9.26 13.74
C ASP A 114 14.68 -9.73 14.59
N MET A 115 13.60 -10.14 13.90
CA MET A 115 12.34 -10.59 14.52
C MET A 115 12.16 -12.11 14.39
N ASP A 116 11.45 -12.69 15.36
CA ASP A 116 11.01 -14.08 15.29
C ASP A 116 10.09 -14.32 14.09
N PHE A 117 10.17 -15.53 13.51
CA PHE A 117 9.56 -15.89 12.21
C PHE A 117 8.04 -15.69 12.09
N ASP A 118 7.32 -15.52 13.21
CA ASP A 118 5.85 -15.43 13.28
C ASP A 118 5.34 -14.00 13.50
N ALA A 119 6.23 -13.00 13.54
CA ALA A 119 5.90 -11.62 13.93
C ALA A 119 5.69 -10.65 12.76
N SER A 120 5.20 -11.12 11.59
CA SER A 120 4.86 -10.20 10.49
C SER A 120 3.61 -9.38 10.85
N ALA A 121 3.80 -8.31 11.61
CA ALA A 121 2.75 -7.35 11.92
C ALA A 121 2.19 -6.78 10.59
N ASP A 122 0.86 -6.60 10.54
CA ASP A 122 0.15 -6.02 9.39
C ASP A 122 0.77 -4.68 8.90
N SER A 123 1.55 -4.01 9.75
CA SER A 123 2.30 -2.79 9.45
C SER A 123 3.31 -2.94 8.30
N TYR A 124 3.80 -4.14 7.99
CA TYR A 124 4.86 -4.37 7.00
C TYR A 124 4.40 -5.09 5.72
N LYS A 125 3.09 -5.23 5.55
CA LYS A 125 2.50 -6.00 4.45
C LYS A 125 2.95 -5.48 3.08
N LYS A 126 3.14 -4.16 2.93
CA LYS A 126 3.57 -3.55 1.67
C LYS A 126 5.02 -3.92 1.31
N GLU A 127 5.92 -3.79 2.26
CA GLU A 127 7.35 -4.11 2.11
C GLU A 127 7.52 -5.60 1.81
N LEU A 128 6.78 -6.45 2.53
CA LEU A 128 6.78 -7.89 2.33
C LEU A 128 6.30 -8.28 0.93
N ASN A 129 5.17 -7.71 0.48
CA ASN A 129 4.65 -7.93 -0.88
C ASN A 129 5.66 -7.49 -1.96
N SER A 130 6.34 -6.36 -1.75
CA SER A 130 7.34 -5.86 -2.69
C SER A 130 8.58 -6.76 -2.76
N LEU A 131 9.00 -7.34 -1.63
CA LEU A 131 10.08 -8.31 -1.59
C LEU A 131 9.68 -9.62 -2.28
N GLU A 132 8.47 -10.10 -2.04
CA GLU A 132 7.93 -11.31 -2.69
C GLU A 132 7.89 -11.15 -4.22
N GLU A 133 7.46 -9.98 -4.72
CA GLU A 133 7.47 -9.64 -6.14
C GLU A 133 8.90 -9.64 -6.73
N GLN A 134 9.87 -9.07 -6.01
CA GLN A 134 11.27 -9.07 -6.44
C GLN A 134 11.87 -10.47 -6.48
N ILE A 135 11.60 -11.31 -5.48
CA ILE A 135 12.04 -12.71 -5.44
C ILE A 135 11.47 -13.50 -6.62
N GLN A 136 10.17 -13.34 -6.88
CA GLN A 136 9.50 -13.95 -8.04
C GLN A 136 10.14 -13.49 -9.37
N GLY A 137 10.49 -12.21 -9.49
CA GLY A 137 11.14 -11.65 -10.67
C GLY A 137 12.53 -12.23 -10.95
N VAL A 138 13.26 -12.69 -9.92
CA VAL A 138 14.60 -13.27 -10.05
C VAL A 138 14.60 -14.80 -10.09
N LYS A 139 13.44 -15.46 -10.08
CA LYS A 139 13.29 -16.92 -9.95
C LYS A 139 14.14 -17.75 -10.90
N ASN A 140 14.35 -17.29 -12.14
CA ASN A 140 15.12 -18.00 -13.16
C ASN A 140 16.62 -17.59 -13.20
N SER A 141 17.12 -16.91 -12.16
CA SER A 141 18.49 -16.41 -12.10
C SER A 141 19.32 -17.15 -11.05
N SER A 142 20.65 -17.04 -11.13
CA SER A 142 21.55 -17.54 -10.10
C SER A 142 21.30 -16.90 -8.73
N LEU A 143 20.79 -15.67 -8.70
CA LEU A 143 20.46 -14.96 -7.45
C LEU A 143 19.36 -15.69 -6.67
N TYR A 144 18.36 -16.28 -7.35
CA TYR A 144 17.30 -17.02 -6.66
C TYR A 144 17.85 -18.21 -5.86
N TYR A 145 18.79 -18.96 -6.44
CA TYR A 145 19.42 -20.09 -5.76
C TYR A 145 20.28 -19.65 -4.57
N VAL A 146 20.95 -18.49 -4.66
CA VAL A 146 21.67 -17.90 -3.53
C VAL A 146 20.71 -17.52 -2.40
N LEU A 147 19.58 -16.88 -2.74
CA LEU A 147 18.55 -16.52 -1.76
C LEU A 147 17.95 -17.78 -1.11
N MET A 148 17.70 -18.83 -1.89
CA MET A 148 17.21 -20.11 -1.37
C MET A 148 18.23 -20.74 -0.40
N ASP A 149 19.51 -20.76 -0.75
CA ASP A 149 20.55 -21.31 0.12
C ASP A 149 20.65 -20.53 1.44
N ILE A 150 20.54 -19.19 1.39
CA ILE A 150 20.47 -18.36 2.60
C ILE A 150 19.25 -18.75 3.45
N VAL A 151 18.07 -18.84 2.83
CA VAL A 151 16.81 -19.19 3.52
C VAL A 151 16.89 -20.58 4.14
N GLU A 152 17.40 -21.58 3.43
CA GLU A 152 17.55 -22.95 3.94
C GLU A 152 18.55 -23.02 5.08
N ASN A 153 19.72 -22.38 4.96
CA ASN A 153 20.72 -22.37 6.04
C ASN A 153 20.22 -21.68 7.32
N ASN A 154 19.38 -20.65 7.18
CA ASN A 154 18.74 -19.99 8.32
C ASN A 154 17.59 -20.83 8.91
N TYR A 155 16.98 -21.72 8.14
CA TYR A 155 15.92 -22.61 8.60
C TYR A 155 16.45 -23.92 9.21
N SER A 156 17.55 -24.46 8.67
CA SER A 156 18.11 -25.76 9.09
C SER A 156 19.11 -25.68 10.24
N GLY A 157 19.53 -24.47 10.64
CA GLY A 157 20.54 -24.24 11.69
C GLY A 157 19.97 -24.02 13.10
N MET A 158 18.67 -23.80 13.24
CA MET A 158 18.01 -23.64 14.54
C MET A 158 16.67 -24.36 14.48
N GLU A 159 16.61 -25.58 15.03
CA GLU A 159 15.34 -26.06 15.57
C GLU A 159 14.80 -24.94 16.45
N ASN A 160 13.62 -24.40 16.11
CA ASN A 160 12.83 -23.55 16.99
C ASN A 160 12.59 -24.32 18.29
N SER A 161 13.54 -24.22 19.20
CA SER A 161 13.47 -24.89 20.47
C SER A 161 12.40 -24.11 21.21
N LYS A 162 11.24 -24.72 21.44
CA LYS A 162 10.12 -24.06 22.10
C LYS A 162 10.63 -23.44 23.38
N VAL A 163 10.44 -22.15 23.60
CA VAL A 163 10.79 -21.53 24.88
C VAL A 163 9.55 -21.50 25.77
N ASP A 164 9.72 -21.78 27.07
CA ASP A 164 8.65 -21.63 28.04
C ASP A 164 8.42 -20.15 28.40
N TYR A 165 7.41 -19.89 29.24
CA TYR A 165 7.05 -18.54 29.68
C TYR A 165 8.18 -17.80 30.42
N ASP A 166 9.21 -18.52 30.88
CA ASP A 166 10.38 -17.96 31.57
C ASP A 166 11.60 -17.83 30.62
N GLY A 167 11.42 -18.13 29.33
CA GLY A 167 12.47 -18.03 28.31
C GLY A 167 13.44 -19.21 28.30
N ASN A 168 13.14 -20.32 28.98
CA ASN A 168 13.98 -21.51 28.95
C ASN A 168 13.67 -22.37 27.72
N ILE A 169 14.72 -22.95 27.15
CA ILE A 169 14.59 -23.89 26.03
C ILE A 169 13.92 -25.19 26.51
N VAL A 170 12.73 -25.47 25.97
CA VAL A 170 11.98 -26.72 26.11
C VAL A 170 12.38 -27.67 24.98
N LYS A 171 12.92 -28.83 25.37
CA LYS A 171 13.17 -29.96 24.47
C LYS A 171 11.89 -30.70 24.11
#